data_AF-A0A7X5DC07-F1
#
_entry.id   AF-A0A7X5DC07-F1
#
_cell.length_a   1.000
_cell.length_b   1.000
_cell.length_c   1.000
_cell.angle_alpha   90.00
_cell.angle_beta   90.00
_cell.angle_gamma   90.00
#
_symmetry.space_group_name_H-M   'P 1'
#
loop_
_entity.id
_entity.type
_entity.pdbx_description
1 polymer ?
#
loop_
_entity_poly.entity_id
_entity_poly.type
_entity_poly.pdbx_seq_one_letter_code
_entity_poly.pdbx_strand_id
1 'polypeptide(L)'
;MRIPENYDKFDNNAYNCAIDKLKKMGYKIYVKIEEPDYYKWFEKYFLWIAEKDDIKFEELDPLRLFAIVILADEYISILSDEYDDIPRYFELEPVKD
;
A
#
# COMPACT_ATOMS: atom_id res chain seq x y z
N MET A 1 6.05 -15.57 -4.25
CA MET A 1 7.27 -15.19 -3.51
C MET A 1 7.33 -16.07 -2.27
N ARG A 2 8.37 -16.90 -2.08
CA ARG A 2 8.47 -17.81 -0.93
C ARG A 2 8.41 -17.01 0.37
N ILE A 3 7.54 -17.41 1.29
CA ILE A 3 7.51 -16.91 2.66
C ILE A 3 8.92 -17.11 3.24
N PRO A 4 9.65 -16.05 3.63
CA PRO A 4 10.81 -16.25 4.47
C PRO A 4 10.28 -16.76 5.80
N GLU A 5 10.65 -17.99 6.18
CA GLU A 5 10.33 -18.64 7.47
C GLU A 5 10.86 -17.87 8.70
N ASN A 6 11.29 -16.61 8.51
CA ASN A 6 11.99 -15.75 9.43
C ASN A 6 11.56 -14.29 9.28
N TYR A 7 10.26 -14.00 9.05
CA TYR A 7 9.78 -12.60 9.04
C TYR A 7 10.13 -11.89 10.36
N ASP A 8 10.14 -12.64 11.47
CA ASP A 8 10.55 -12.20 12.81
C ASP A 8 12.06 -11.88 12.96
N LYS A 9 12.92 -12.15 11.95
CA LYS A 9 14.38 -11.91 12.05
C LYS A 9 14.88 -10.64 11.38
N PHE A 10 14.01 -9.84 10.78
CA PHE A 10 14.43 -8.59 10.15
C PHE A 10 14.20 -7.39 11.09
N ASP A 11 14.89 -7.41 12.23
CA ASP A 11 14.84 -6.40 13.30
C ASP A 11 15.36 -5.00 12.91
N ASN A 12 15.67 -4.75 11.63
CA ASN A 12 16.12 -3.45 11.11
C ASN A 12 15.84 -3.28 9.61
N ASN A 13 14.64 -3.63 9.16
CA ASN A 13 14.21 -3.40 7.78
C ASN A 13 13.47 -2.05 7.67
N ALA A 14 13.65 -1.35 6.54
CA ALA A 14 12.89 -0.15 6.16
C ALA A 14 11.37 -0.31 6.33
N TYR A 15 10.85 -1.55 6.29
CA TYR A 15 9.46 -1.87 6.62
C TYR A 15 9.07 -1.50 8.05
N ASN A 16 9.89 -1.79 9.06
CA ASN A 16 9.60 -1.39 10.45
C ASN A 16 9.60 0.14 10.58
N CYS A 17 10.54 0.81 9.90
CA CYS A 17 10.59 2.27 9.85
C CYS A 17 9.33 2.88 9.22
N ALA A 18 8.85 2.31 8.11
CA ALA A 18 7.62 2.74 7.44
C ALA A 18 6.39 2.59 8.37
N ILE A 19 6.24 1.42 9.01
CA ILE A 19 5.14 1.17 9.95
C ILE A 19 5.21 2.10 11.17
N ASP A 20 6.39 2.32 11.74
CA ASP A 20 6.56 3.22 12.88
C ASP A 20 6.24 4.67 12.53
N LYS A 21 6.62 5.12 11.33
CA LYS A 21 6.25 6.45 10.84
C LYS A 21 4.74 6.59 10.68
N LEU A 22 4.06 5.60 10.08
CA LEU A 22 2.61 5.62 9.95
C LEU A 22 1.90 5.69 11.31
N LYS A 23 2.37 4.91 12.30
CA LYS A 23 1.85 4.96 13.67
C LYS A 23 2.05 6.34 14.31
N LYS A 24 3.21 6.96 14.12
CA LYS A 24 3.50 8.32 14.61
C LYS A 24 2.61 9.39 13.95
N MET A 25 2.17 9.17 12.71
CA MET A 25 1.21 10.02 11.99
C MET A 25 -0.25 9.80 12.46
N GLY A 26 -0.48 8.86 13.38
CA GLY A 26 -1.79 8.56 13.96
C GLY A 26 -2.59 7.48 13.24
N TYR A 27 -2.00 6.78 12.27
CA TYR A 27 -2.67 5.67 11.59
C TYR A 27 -2.65 4.40 12.45
N LYS A 28 -3.80 3.71 12.50
CA LYS A 28 -3.87 2.32 12.98
C LYS A 28 -3.41 1.40 11.85
N ILE A 29 -2.52 0.47 12.18
CA ILE A 29 -1.94 -0.46 11.22
C ILE A 29 -2.44 -1.87 11.48
N TYR A 30 -2.89 -2.55 10.43
CA TYR A 30 -3.34 -3.94 10.46
C TYR A 30 -2.69 -4.73 9.32
N VAL A 31 -2.68 -6.05 9.46
CA VAL A 31 -2.30 -6.97 8.40
C VAL A 31 -3.40 -7.99 8.22
N LYS A 32 -3.90 -8.13 7.00
CA LYS A 32 -4.78 -9.22 6.60
C LYS A 32 -3.97 -10.26 5.82
N ILE A 33 -4.26 -11.52 6.07
CA ILE A 33 -3.76 -12.62 5.23
C ILE A 33 -4.88 -12.93 4.26
N GLU A 34 -4.65 -12.73 2.97
CA GLU A 34 -5.64 -13.01 1.93
C GLU A 34 -5.23 -14.21 1.09
N GLU A 35 -6.22 -15.06 0.81
CA GLU A 35 -6.11 -16.16 -0.15
C GLU A 35 -6.88 -15.73 -1.40
N PRO A 36 -6.22 -15.48 -2.54
CA PRO A 36 -6.92 -15.04 -3.73
C PRO A 36 -7.77 -16.18 -4.30
N ASP A 37 -9.08 -15.98 -4.39
CA ASP A 37 -10.00 -16.94 -5.02
C ASP A 37 -9.68 -17.19 -6.52
N TYR A 38 -8.97 -16.26 -7.18
CA TYR A 38 -8.81 -16.26 -8.64
C TYR A 38 -7.36 -16.40 -9.16
N TYR A 39 -6.35 -16.15 -8.33
CA TYR A 39 -4.94 -16.20 -8.76
C TYR A 39 -4.22 -17.39 -8.15
N LYS A 40 -4.24 -18.53 -8.88
CA LYS A 40 -3.54 -19.77 -8.52
C LYS A 40 -2.00 -19.63 -8.33
N TRP A 41 -1.43 -18.46 -8.59
CA TRP A 41 0.03 -18.25 -8.63
C TRP A 41 0.56 -17.52 -7.39
N PHE A 42 -0.32 -17.01 -6.53
CA PHE A 42 0.07 -16.45 -5.23
C PHE A 42 -0.45 -17.35 -4.11
N GLU A 43 0.47 -18.12 -3.52
CA GLU A 43 0.32 -18.62 -2.16
C GLU A 43 0.11 -17.39 -1.25
N LYS A 44 -0.81 -17.50 -0.29
CA LYS A 44 -1.30 -16.45 0.64
C LYS A 44 -0.42 -15.21 0.75
N TYR A 45 -0.99 -14.02 0.60
CA TYR A 45 -0.25 -12.77 0.71
C TYR A 45 -0.66 -11.95 1.94
N PHE A 46 0.28 -11.13 2.42
CA PHE A 46 0.04 -10.17 3.49
C PHE A 46 -0.38 -8.84 2.88
N LEU A 47 -1.58 -8.39 3.22
CA LEU A 47 -2.11 -7.09 2.86
C LEU A 47 -2.00 -6.17 4.09
N TRP A 48 -1.14 -5.16 4.00
CA TRP A 48 -0.96 -4.14 5.02
C TRP A 48 -2.00 -3.06 4.85
N ILE A 49 -2.58 -2.61 5.96
CA ILE A 49 -3.66 -1.63 5.96
C ILE A 49 -3.31 -0.50 6.93
N ALA A 50 -3.41 0.75 6.49
CA ALA A 50 -3.32 1.95 7.30
C ALA A 50 -4.67 2.67 7.34
N GLU A 51 -5.18 2.95 8.55
CA GLU A 51 -6.51 3.54 8.75
C GLU A 51 -6.43 4.75 9.72
N LYS A 52 -7.03 5.88 9.32
CA LYS A 52 -7.16 7.10 10.12
C LYS A 52 -8.37 7.90 9.64
N ASP A 53 -9.23 8.34 10.56
CA ASP A 53 -10.37 9.22 10.28
C ASP A 53 -11.23 8.76 9.07
N ASP A 54 -11.61 7.47 9.06
CA ASP A 54 -12.37 6.77 8.01
C ASP A 54 -11.67 6.61 6.65
N ILE A 55 -10.44 7.11 6.51
CA ILE A 55 -9.60 6.90 5.32
C ILE A 55 -8.78 5.63 5.52
N LYS A 56 -8.82 4.74 4.51
CA LYS A 56 -8.12 3.46 4.50
C LYS A 56 -7.25 3.33 3.26
N PHE A 57 -5.98 2.99 3.48
CA PHE A 57 -5.02 2.62 2.44
C PHE A 57 -4.59 1.18 2.62
N GLU A 58 -4.35 0.46 1.52
CA GLU A 58 -3.89 -0.92 1.56
C GLU A 58 -2.82 -1.21 0.52
N GLU A 59 -1.79 -1.99 0.90
CA GLU A 59 -0.75 -2.44 -0.02
C GLU A 59 -0.07 -3.74 0.48
N LEU A 60 0.55 -4.47 -0.45
CA LEU A 60 1.35 -5.67 -0.16
C LEU A 60 2.71 -5.36 0.46
N ASP A 61 3.25 -4.16 0.23
CA ASP A 61 4.55 -3.71 0.73
C ASP A 61 4.37 -2.51 1.70
N PRO A 62 4.86 -2.61 2.96
CA PRO A 62 4.75 -1.53 3.95
C PRO A 62 5.37 -0.20 3.55
N LEU A 63 6.45 -0.22 2.77
CA LEU A 63 7.13 0.99 2.32
C LEU A 63 6.31 1.69 1.23
N ARG A 64 5.68 0.92 0.34
CA ARG A 64 4.73 1.46 -0.65
C ARG A 64 3.48 2.00 0.02
N LEU A 65 2.94 1.31 1.02
CA LEU A 65 1.84 1.81 1.83
C LEU A 65 2.19 3.16 2.47
N PHE A 66 3.38 3.29 3.04
CA PHE A 66 3.86 4.56 3.58
C PHE A 66 3.97 5.66 2.52
N ALA A 67 4.51 5.35 1.34
CA ALA A 67 4.59 6.33 0.25
C ALA A 67 3.20 6.81 -0.21
N ILE A 68 2.23 5.90 -0.33
CA ILE A 68 0.85 6.24 -0.67
C ILE A 68 0.24 7.18 0.39
N VAL A 69 0.44 6.88 1.67
CA VAL A 69 -0.07 7.72 2.77
C VAL A 69 0.56 9.10 2.76
N ILE A 70 1.87 9.23 2.52
CA ILE A 70 2.54 10.53 2.44
C ILE A 70 2.01 11.35 1.27
N LEU A 71 1.88 10.73 0.09
CA LEU A 71 1.31 11.40 -1.07
C LEU A 71 -0.14 11.81 -0.83
N ALA A 72 -0.92 10.95 -0.17
CA ALA A 72 -2.28 11.30 0.21
C ALA A 72 -2.29 12.45 1.21
N ASP A 73 -1.50 12.43 2.30
CA ASP A 73 -1.48 13.51 3.29
C ASP A 73 -1.06 14.86 2.70
N GLU A 74 -0.07 14.86 1.78
CA GLU A 74 0.40 16.07 1.10
C GLU A 74 -0.60 16.59 0.04
N TYR A 75 -1.32 15.69 -0.63
CA TYR A 75 -2.09 16.00 -1.83
C TYR A 75 -3.56 15.58 -1.78
N ILE A 76 -4.14 15.24 -0.63
CA ILE A 76 -5.55 14.82 -0.55
C ILE A 76 -6.50 15.94 -0.96
N SER A 77 -6.09 17.20 -0.82
CA SER A 77 -6.82 18.34 -1.38
C SER A 77 -6.79 18.38 -2.91
N ILE A 78 -5.83 17.72 -3.57
CA ILE A 78 -5.84 17.51 -5.02
C ILE A 78 -6.89 16.45 -5.40
N LEU A 79 -7.17 15.49 -4.51
CA LEU A 79 -8.19 14.47 -4.72
C LEU A 79 -9.62 14.95 -4.41
N SER A 80 -9.79 16.14 -3.79
CA SER A 80 -11.09 16.80 -3.69
C SER A 80 -11.35 17.61 -4.94
N ASP A 81 -12.41 17.29 -5.70
CA ASP A 81 -13.14 17.98 -6.80
C ASP A 81 -12.43 18.96 -7.78
N GLU A 82 -11.24 19.48 -7.50
CA GLU A 82 -10.45 20.39 -8.34
C GLU A 82 -9.70 19.69 -9.48
N TYR A 83 -9.50 18.36 -9.40
CA TYR A 83 -8.73 17.60 -10.39
C TYR A 83 -9.43 16.30 -10.84
N ASP A 84 -10.75 16.36 -11.04
CA ASP A 84 -11.55 15.23 -11.57
C ASP A 84 -11.15 14.83 -13.02
N ASP A 85 -10.30 15.65 -13.66
CA ASP A 85 -9.77 15.46 -15.01
C ASP A 85 -8.56 14.52 -15.09
N ILE A 86 -8.04 14.02 -13.95
CA ILE A 86 -6.91 13.09 -13.98
C ILE A 86 -7.41 11.73 -14.50
N PRO A 87 -6.93 11.25 -15.66
CA PRO A 87 -7.36 9.98 -16.21
C PRO A 87 -7.00 8.86 -15.24
N ARG A 88 -8.01 8.17 -14.70
CA ARG A 88 -7.84 7.03 -13.78
C ARG A 88 -7.28 5.77 -14.50
N TYR A 89 -7.09 5.86 -15.81
CA TYR A 89 -6.57 4.81 -16.70
C TYR A 89 -5.56 5.43 -17.67
N PHE A 90 -4.33 4.90 -17.67
CA PHE A 90 -3.42 5.05 -18.79
C PHE A 90 -3.49 3.76 -19.62
N GLU A 91 -4.35 3.72 -20.64
CA GLU A 91 -4.18 2.77 -21.73
C GLU A 91 -3.03 3.29 -22.61
N LEU A 92 -1.82 2.80 -22.35
CA LEU A 92 -0.73 2.96 -23.29
C LEU A 92 -1.00 2.01 -24.45
N GLU A 93 -1.55 2.52 -25.55
CA GLU A 93 -1.56 1.75 -26.79
C GLU A 93 -0.11 1.49 -27.23
N PRO A 94 0.25 0.24 -27.58
CA PRO A 94 1.58 -0.06 -28.08
C PRO A 94 1.81 0.72 -29.38
N VAL A 95 2.91 1.48 -29.41
CA VAL A 95 3.38 2.13 -30.63
C VAL A 95 3.69 1.03 -31.64
N LYS A 96 2.98 1.02 -32.77
CA LYS A 96 3.31 0.13 -33.90
C LYS A 96 4.59 0.64 -34.55
N ASP A 97 5.57 -0.27 -34.69
CA ASP A 97 6.78 -0.08 -35.49
C ASP A 97 6.45 0.22 -36.97
#